data_AF-A0A961T6V8-F1
#
_entry.id   AF-A0A961T6V8-F1
#
_cell.length_a   1.000
_cell.length_b   1.000
_cell.length_c   1.000
_cell.angle_alpha   90.00
_cell.angle_beta   90.00
_cell.angle_gamma   90.00
#
_symmetry.space_group_name_H-M   'P 1'
#
loop_
_entity.id
_entity.type
_entity.pdbx_description
1 polymer ?
#
loop_
_entity_poly.entity_id
_entity_poly.type
_entity_poly.pdbx_seq_one_letter_code
_entity_poly.pdbx_strand_id
1 'polypeptide(L)' 'KDLYVGVPVVIGAGGVERVVEISLNADEQKMFAHSVGAVRSLVEGCKNVEPSLKK' A
#
# COMPACT_ATOMS: atom_id res chain seq x y z
N LYS A 1 -0.13 9.57 -2.30
CA LYS A 1 1.23 8.98 -2.34
C LYS A 1 1.60 8.68 -0.88
N ASP A 2 2.44 7.70 -0.58
CA ASP A 2 2.74 7.18 0.78
C ASP A 2 1.77 6.12 1.34
N LEU A 3 1.41 5.14 0.52
CA LEU A 3 0.83 3.89 1.03
C LEU A 3 1.71 2.71 0.65
N TYR A 4 2.11 1.96 1.68
CA TYR A 4 2.70 0.64 1.52
C TYR A 4 1.57 -0.35 1.38
N VAL A 5 1.44 -0.91 0.18
CA VAL A 5 0.42 -1.91 -0.14
C VAL A 5 1.13 -3.15 -0.66
N GLY A 6 0.64 -4.32 -0.27
CA GLY A 6 1.17 -5.59 -0.76
C GLY A 6 0.88 -5.75 -2.25
N VAL A 7 1.85 -5.40 -3.08
CA VAL A 7 1.84 -5.65 -4.52
C VAL A 7 2.91 -6.70 -4.84
N PRO A 8 2.69 -7.59 -5.82
CA PRO A 8 3.70 -8.55 -6.20
C PRO A 8 4.91 -7.78 -6.79
N VAL A 9 6.04 -7.85 -6.09
CA VAL A 9 7.28 -7.18 -6.50
C VAL A 9 8.39 -8.19 -6.75
N VAL A 10 9.21 -7.92 -7.75
CA VAL A 10 10.48 -8.60 -7.96
C VAL A 10 11.51 -7.91 -7.08
N ILE A 11 12.07 -8.66 -6.13
CA ILE A 11 13.15 -8.21 -5.26
C ILE A 11 14.46 -8.79 -5.78
N GLY A 12 15.44 -7.94 -6.07
CA GLY A 12 16.80 -8.37 -6.41
C GLY A 12 17.84 -7.69 -5.55
N ALA A 13 19.10 -7.65 -6.02
CA ALA A 13 20.25 -7.31 -5.16
C ALA A 13 20.22 -5.87 -4.63
N GLY A 14 19.50 -4.97 -5.29
CA GLY A 14 19.32 -3.58 -4.88
C GLY A 14 18.00 -3.29 -4.14
N GLY A 15 17.21 -4.31 -3.80
CA GLY A 15 15.88 -4.15 -3.20
C GLY A 15 14.74 -4.38 -4.19
N VAL A 16 13.71 -3.54 -4.16
CA VAL A 16 12.54 -3.67 -5.06
C VAL A 16 12.93 -3.25 -6.48
N GLU A 17 13.07 -4.22 -7.38
CA GLU A 17 13.53 -3.98 -8.75
C GLU A 17 12.36 -3.72 -9.71
N ARG A 18 11.22 -4.41 -9.54
CA ARG A 18 10.04 -4.23 -10.40
C ARG A 18 8.76 -4.46 -9.62
N VAL A 19 7.73 -3.67 -9.94
CA VAL A 19 6.34 -3.94 -9.51
C VAL A 19 5.65 -4.69 -10.63
N VAL A 20 5.10 -5.86 -10.33
CA VAL A 20 4.31 -6.64 -11.30
C VAL A 20 2.88 -6.13 -11.24
N GLU A 21 2.43 -5.46 -12.30
CA GLU A 21 1.02 -5.11 -12.45
C GLU A 21 0.26 -6.34 -12.95
N ILE A 22 -0.49 -6.96 -12.04
CA ILE A 22 -1.45 -8.01 -12.37
C ILE A 22 -2.82 -7.37 -12.67
N SER A 23 -3.45 -7.80 -13.75
CA SER A 23 -4.83 -7.41 -14.07
C SER A 23 -5.78 -8.07 -13.08
N LEU A 24 -6.14 -7.36 -12.02
CA LEU A 24 -7.14 -7.79 -11.05
C LEU A 24 -8.54 -7.74 -11.68
N ASN A 25 -9.35 -8.75 -11.40
CA ASN A 25 -10.76 -8.74 -11.79
C ASN A 25 -11.57 -7.74 -10.94
N ALA A 26 -12.82 -7.46 -11.31
CA ALA A 26 -13.64 -6.43 -10.65
C ALA A 26 -13.87 -6.69 -9.15
N ASP A 27 -13.92 -7.95 -8.71
CA ASP A 27 -14.14 -8.32 -7.31
C ASP A 27 -12.83 -8.21 -6.50
N GLU A 28 -11.71 -8.63 -7.08
CA GLU A 28 -10.37 -8.45 -6.52
C GLU A 28 -10.00 -6.97 -6.38
N GLN A 29 -10.38 -6.13 -7.36
CA GLN A 29 -10.20 -4.68 -7.27
C GLN A 29 -11.00 -4.09 -6.10
N LYS A 30 -12.23 -4.55 -5.84
CA LYS A 30 -13.02 -4.12 -4.67
C LYS A 30 -12.35 -4.54 -3.36
N MET A 31 -11.88 -5.77 -3.28
CA MET A 31 -11.16 -6.26 -2.09
C MET A 31 -9.86 -5.49 -1.85
N PHE A 32 -9.11 -5.22 -2.92
CA PHE A 32 -7.89 -4.43 -2.86
C PHE A 32 -8.19 -2.99 -2.42
N ALA A 33 -9.21 -2.34 -2.99
CA ALA A 33 -9.64 -1.00 -2.59
C ALA A 33 -10.06 -0.94 -1.12
N HIS A 34 -10.76 -1.96 -0.63
CA HIS A 34 -11.11 -2.09 0.78
C HIS A 34 -9.86 -2.21 1.68
N SER A 35 -8.91 -3.08 1.31
CA SER A 35 -7.64 -3.24 2.04
C SER A 35 -6.83 -1.94 2.06
N VAL A 36 -6.76 -1.23 0.93
CA VAL A 36 -6.08 0.08 0.83
C VAL A 36 -6.77 1.11 1.72
N GLY A 37 -8.11 1.11 1.78
CA GLY A 37 -8.88 1.98 2.67
C GLY A 37 -8.53 1.77 4.14
N ALA A 38 -8.45 0.51 4.59
CA ALA A 38 -8.07 0.19 5.96
C ALA A 38 -6.66 0.68 6.32
N VAL A 39 -5.69 0.51 5.40
CA VAL A 39 -4.32 1.01 5.59
C VAL A 39 -4.29 2.55 5.64
N ARG A 40 -5.10 3.24 4.82
CA ARG A 40 -5.23 4.70 4.88
C ARG A 40 -5.70 5.16 6.26
N SER A 41 -6.78 4.56 6.77
CA SER A 41 -7.32 4.90 8.08
C SER A 41 -6.30 4.65 9.19
N LEU A 42 -5.53 3.57 9.11
CA LEU A 42 -4.46 3.27 10.06
C LEU A 42 -3.35 4.33 10.01
N VAL A 43 -2.89 4.70 8.80
CA VAL A 43 -1.86 5.72 8.61
C VAL A 43 -2.33 7.09 9.11
N GLU A 44 -3.59 7.46 8.87
CA GLU A 44 -4.15 8.70 9.42
C GLU A 44 -4.24 8.68 10.94
N GLY A 45 -4.64 7.54 11.54
CA GLY A 45 -4.59 7.34 12.99
C GLY A 45 -3.19 7.53 13.56
N CYS A 46 -2.18 6.90 12.96
CA CYS A 46 -0.79 7.04 13.37
C CYS A 46 -0.27 8.49 13.22
N LYS A 47 -0.65 9.20 12.15
CA LYS A 47 -0.29 10.63 11.96
C LYS A 47 -0.93 11.56 13.00
N ASN A 48 -2.06 11.18 13.58
CA ASN A 48 -2.71 11.93 14.66
C ASN A 48 -2.05 11.67 16.02
N VAL A 49 -1.52 10.48 16.24
CA VAL A 49 -0.85 10.08 17.50
C VAL A 49 0.60 10.55 17.55
N GLU A 50 1.31 10.52 16.42
CA GLU A 50 2.73 10.84 16.33
C GLU A 50 2.96 11.95 15.28
N PRO A 51 3.10 13.23 15.69
CA PRO A 51 3.19 14.38 14.79
C PRO A 51 4.41 14.35 13.87
N SER A 52 5.45 13.61 14.25
CA SER A 52 6.68 13.45 13.46
C SER A 52 6.46 12.68 12.13
N LEU A 53 5.33 11.98 11.99
CA LEU A 53 4.90 11.27 10.77
C LEU A 53 4.13 12.14 9.75
N LYS A 54 3.93 13.45 10.02
CA LYS A 54 3.25 14.39 9.12
C LYS A 54 4.14 14.99 8.02
N LYS A 55 5.39 14.55 7.87
CA LYS A 55 6.30 15.05 6.83
C LYS A 55 5.88 14.58 5.44
#